data_AF-A0A5K1ATL5-F1
#
_entry.id   AF-A0A5K1ATL5-F1
#
_cell.length_a   1.000
_cell.length_b   1.000
_cell.length_c   1.000
_cell.angle_alpha   90.00
_cell.angle_beta   90.00
_cell.angle_gamma   90.00
#
_symmetry.space_group_name_H-M   'P 1'
#
loop_
_entity.id
_entity.type
_entity.pdbx_description
1 polymer ?
#
loop_
_entity_poly.entity_id
_entity_poly.type
_entity_poly.pdbx_seq_one_letter_code
_entity_poly.pdbx_strand_id
1 'polypeptide(L)' 'ATSGIGAETARVLAKRGVRLVLPARNVKAAEETRSRIREETPSAEVIVMSLDLSSMASVRSFVAEFERLGLPLNIL' A
#
# COMPACT_ATOMS: atom_id res chain seq x y z
N ALA A 1 -4.30 -2.68 5.42
CA ALA A 1 -4.61 -1.24 5.25
C ALA A 1 -5.83 -0.96 4.34
N THR A 2 -6.64 -1.97 3.98
CA THR A 2 -7.74 -1.80 3.01
C THR A 2 -9.08 -1.41 3.65
N SER A 3 -9.11 -1.19 4.96
CA SER A 3 -10.29 -0.76 5.71
C SER A 3 -9.88 -0.14 7.06
N GLY A 4 -10.80 0.61 7.68
CA GLY A 4 -10.61 1.20 9.00
C GLY A 4 -9.42 2.16 9.08
N ILE A 5 -8.65 2.06 10.17
CA ILE A 5 -7.55 2.97 10.50
C ILE A 5 -6.49 3.02 9.40
N GLY A 6 -6.08 1.86 8.87
CA GLY A 6 -5.01 1.82 7.87
C GLY A 6 -5.38 2.53 6.55
N ALA A 7 -6.65 2.50 6.16
CA ALA A 7 -7.11 3.23 4.97
C ALA A 7 -7.09 4.74 5.21
N GLU A 8 -7.48 5.18 6.40
CA GLU A 8 -7.45 6.60 6.78
C GLU A 8 -6.01 7.12 6.92
N THR A 9 -5.11 6.33 7.52
CA THR A 9 -3.67 6.64 7.58
C THR A 9 -3.08 6.79 6.18
N ALA A 10 -3.37 5.84 5.27
CA ALA A 10 -2.94 5.91 3.88
C ALA A 10 -3.46 7.19 3.20
N ARG A 11 -4.75 7.51 3.36
CA ARG A 11 -5.35 8.73 2.78
C ARG A 11 -4.66 10.01 3.27
N VAL A 12 -4.38 10.13 4.57
CA VAL A 12 -3.73 11.31 5.15
C VAL A 12 -2.27 11.42 4.70
N LEU A 13 -1.53 10.31 4.65
CA LEU A 13 -0.15 10.29 4.16
C LEU A 13 -0.07 10.66 2.67
N ALA A 14 -1.00 10.17 1.85
CA ALA A 14 -1.08 10.54 0.43
C ALA A 14 -1.28 12.05 0.26
N LYS A 15 -2.16 12.68 1.06
CA LYS A 15 -2.36 14.14 1.06
C LYS A 15 -1.11 14.93 1.43
N ARG A 16 -0.17 14.32 2.15
CA ARG A 16 1.13 14.91 2.49
C ARG A 16 2.21 14.65 1.44
N GLY A 17 1.86 14.03 0.32
CA GLY A 17 2.80 13.74 -0.78
C GLY A 17 3.69 12.52 -0.52
N VAL A 18 3.34 11.68 0.46
CA VAL A 18 4.10 10.46 0.76
C VAL A 18 3.75 9.38 -0.28
N ARG A 19 4.77 8.71 -0.81
CA ARG A 19 4.60 7.51 -1.63
C ARG A 19 4.16 6.34 -0.76
N LEU A 20 3.11 5.65 -1.17
CA LEU A 20 2.53 4.55 -0.41
C LEU A 20 2.77 3.21 -1.09
N VAL A 21 3.14 2.22 -0.28
CA VAL A 21 2.98 0.81 -0.62
C VAL A 21 1.83 0.27 0.23
N LEU A 22 0.77 -0.19 -0.42
CA LEU A 22 -0.41 -0.77 0.21
C LEU A 22 -0.38 -2.30 0.09
N PRO A 23 0.19 -3.01 1.09
CA PRO A 23 0.09 -4.45 1.16
C PRO A 23 -1.35 -4.88 1.50
N ALA A 24 -1.86 -5.87 0.78
CA ALA A 24 -3.19 -6.42 1.03
C ALA A 24 -3.32 -7.89 0.65
N ARG A 25 -4.09 -8.64 1.44
CA ARG A 25 -4.52 -10.00 1.08
C ARG A 25 -5.54 -9.98 -0.06
N ASN A 26 -6.43 -8.99 -0.07
CA ASN A 26 -7.39 -8.76 -1.15
C ASN A 26 -6.95 -7.54 -1.98
N VAL A 27 -6.27 -7.83 -3.09
CA VAL A 27 -5.74 -6.80 -4.00
C VAL A 27 -6.87 -5.94 -4.60
N LYS A 28 -8.04 -6.52 -4.89
CA LYS A 28 -9.18 -5.76 -5.44
C LYS A 28 -9.63 -4.66 -4.48
N ALA A 29 -9.80 -4.98 -3.21
CA ALA A 29 -10.18 -3.98 -2.19
C ALA A 29 -9.09 -2.92 -1.98
N ALA A 30 -7.81 -3.28 -2.17
CA ALA A 30 -6.70 -2.32 -2.12
C ALA A 30 -6.68 -1.38 -3.33
N GLU A 31 -7.00 -1.86 -4.53
CA GLU A 31 -7.15 -1.01 -5.71
C GLU A 31 -8.34 -0.05 -5.58
N GLU A 32 -9.46 -0.49 -5.00
CA GLU A 32 -10.58 0.40 -4.66
C GLU A 32 -10.15 1.50 -3.68
N THR A 33 -9.33 1.15 -2.68
CA THR A 33 -8.75 2.13 -1.73
C THR A 33 -7.82 3.11 -2.45
N ARG A 34 -6.96 2.63 -3.35
CA ARG A 34 -6.08 3.46 -4.17
C ARG A 34 -6.87 4.42 -5.06
N SER A 35 -7.95 3.97 -5.69
CA SER A 35 -8.83 4.82 -6.51
C SER A 35 -9.42 5.95 -5.68
N ARG A 36 -9.98 5.65 -4.51
CA ARG A 36 -10.52 6.66 -3.58
C ARG A 36 -9.47 7.68 -3.12
N ILE A 37 -8.26 7.21 -2.82
CA ILE A 37 -7.14 8.10 -2.46
C ILE A 37 -6.80 9.04 -3.63
N ARG A 38 -6.79 8.52 -4.87
CA ARG A 38 -6.50 9.30 -6.07
C ARG A 38 -7.61 10.28 -6.47
N GLU A 39 -8.87 9.96 -6.18
CA GLU A 39 -9.98 10.90 -6.33
C GLU A 39 -9.77 12.15 -5.44
N GLU A 40 -9.30 11.96 -4.21
CA GLU A 40 -8.99 13.07 -3.30
C GLU A 40 -7.62 13.72 -3.54
N THR A 41 -6.67 12.97 -4.08
CA THR A 41 -5.28 13.42 -4.32
C THR A 41 -4.77 12.83 -5.63
N PRO A 42 -5.04 13.48 -6.78
CA PRO A 42 -4.71 12.93 -8.11
C PRO A 42 -3.23 12.61 -8.33
N SER A 43 -2.33 13.32 -7.64
CA SER A 43 -0.89 13.09 -7.68
C SER A 43 -0.40 11.96 -6.78
N ALA A 44 -1.29 11.30 -6.03
CA ALA A 44 -0.89 10.26 -5.08
C ALA A 44 -0.24 9.06 -5.78
N GLU A 45 1.00 8.78 -5.38
CA GLU A 45 1.74 7.60 -5.78
C GLU A 45 1.47 6.45 -4.81
N VAL A 46 0.63 5.52 -5.26
CA VAL A 46 0.20 4.37 -4.48
C VAL A 46 0.50 3.11 -5.28
N ILE A 47 1.31 2.23 -4.70
CA ILE A 47 1.68 0.91 -5.22
C ILE A 47 0.90 -0.13 -4.41
N VAL A 48 0.09 -0.94 -5.06
CA VAL A 48 -0.63 -2.04 -4.41
C VAL A 48 0.16 -3.33 -4.61
N MET A 49 0.34 -4.10 -3.54
CA MET A 49 1.09 -5.35 -3.56
C MET A 49 0.36 -6.41 -2.75
N SER A 50 0.46 -7.67 -3.18
CA SER A 50 -0.16 -8.80 -2.48
C SER A 50 0.64 -9.17 -1.24
N LEU A 51 -0.03 -9.29 -0.09
CA LEU A 51 0.59 -9.77 1.14
C LEU A 51 -0.41 -10.50 2.02
N ASP A 52 -0.09 -11.73 2.36
CA ASP A 52 -0.74 -12.48 3.43
C ASP A 52 0.22 -12.73 4.59
N LEU A 53 0.01 -12.00 5.70
CA LEU A 53 0.84 -12.07 6.90
C LEU A 53 0.74 -13.42 7.65
N SER A 54 -0.25 -14.26 7.35
CA SER A 54 -0.31 -15.62 7.92
C SER A 54 0.64 -16.60 7.21
N SER A 55 1.24 -16.21 6.08
CA SER A 55 2.07 -17.07 5.25
C SER A 55 3.47 -16.50 5.09
N MET A 56 4.46 -17.18 5.68
CA MET A 56 5.88 -16.80 5.52
C MET A 56 6.37 -16.87 4.07
N ALA A 57 5.76 -17.71 3.23
CA ALA A 57 6.05 -17.72 1.80
C ALA A 57 5.56 -16.43 1.13
N SER A 58 4.35 -15.97 1.46
CA SER A 58 3.82 -14.69 0.97
C SER A 58 4.66 -13.51 1.43
N VAL A 59 5.07 -13.49 2.72
CA VAL A 59 5.95 -12.45 3.27
C VAL A 59 7.27 -12.38 2.49
N ARG A 60 7.94 -13.51 2.24
CA ARG A 60 9.20 -13.54 1.48
C ARG A 60 9.03 -13.04 0.05
N SER A 61 7.94 -13.45 -0.63
CA SER A 61 7.65 -12.97 -1.98
C SER A 61 7.39 -11.46 -2.01
N PHE A 62 6.62 -10.94 -1.04
CA PHE A 62 6.37 -9.49 -0.92
C PHE A 62 7.67 -8.70 -0.69
N VAL A 63 8.54 -9.18 0.20
CA VAL A 63 9.84 -8.51 0.45
C VAL A 63 10.69 -8.48 -0.81
N ALA A 64 10.81 -9.60 -1.53
CA ALA A 64 11.56 -9.65 -2.78
C ALA A 64 10.99 -8.70 -3.86
N GLU A 65 9.66 -8.57 -3.93
CA GLU A 65 9.01 -7.62 -4.84
C GLU A 65 9.25 -6.17 -4.40
N PHE A 66 9.17 -5.87 -3.09
CA PHE A 66 9.43 -4.54 -2.54
C PHE A 66 10.88 -4.10 -2.77
N GLU A 67 11.85 -4.97 -2.51
CA GLU A 67 13.28 -4.68 -2.72
C GLU A 67 13.58 -4.36 -4.20
N ARG A 68 12.90 -5.03 -5.14
CA ARG A 68 13.03 -4.74 -6.58
C ARG A 68 12.53 -3.35 -6.98
N LEU A 69 11.70 -2.71 -6.17
CA LEU A 69 11.29 -1.31 -6.40
C LEU A 69 12.45 -0.33 -6.16
N GLY A 70 13.49 -0.74 -5.43
CA GLY A 70 14.63 0.12 -5.09
C GLY A 70 14.23 1.32 -4.23
N LEU A 71 13.16 1.19 -3.44
CA LEU A 71 12.61 2.27 -2.62
C LEU A 71 13.04 2.14 -1.15
N PRO A 72 13.30 3.26 -0.46
CA PRO A 72 13.53 3.24 0.97
C PRO A 72 12.21 2.96 1.72
N LEU A 73 12.30 2.25 2.85
CA LEU A 73 11.22 2.16 3.82
C LEU A 73 11.44 3.22 4.90
N ASN A 74 10.64 4.29 4.89
CA ASN A 74 10.79 5.40 5.83
C ASN A 74 9.88 5.29 7.06
N ILE A 75 8.68 4.74 6.89
CA ILE A 75 7.62 4.65 7.92
C ILE A 75 6.91 3.30 7.72
N LEU A 76 6.62 2.61 8.83
CA LEU A 76 5.88 1.34 8.88
C LEU A 76 4.62 1.48 9.75
#